data_AF-A0A433I4D7-F1
#
_entry.id   AF-A0A433I4D7-F1
#
_cell.length_a   1.000
_cell.length_b   1.000
_cell.length_c   1.000
_cell.angle_alpha   90.00
_cell.angle_beta   90.00
_cell.angle_gamma   90.00
#
_symmetry.space_group_name_H-M   'P 1'
#
loop_
_entity.id
_entity.type
_entity.pdbx_description
1 polymer ?
#
loop_
_entity_poly.entity_id
_entity_poly.type
_entity_poly.pdbx_seq_one_letter_code
_entity_poly.pdbx_strand_id
1 'polypeptide(L)'
;MTASVPYHLGKFPPQQLDWQPLIPRIGQANAALARYDGLLSAIPNAAVLLSPLTTQEAVLSSKIEGTHVTMGEVLELEAGGEPADFTQPKRDDVEEVLNYRMALNFCAQALTERPLSQHLLREAHALLMRGVRGQDKRPGSYRVDQNWIGPKGCSVEEASFIPIAPEHLQAGITDAPQIPKPTAKRILALLRDSGVLVTLREGKGRLPGIHAFRELLNVAEGRTVL
;
A
#
# COMPACT_ATOMS: atom_id res chain seq x y z
N MET A 1 -26.53 22.06 7.48
CA MET A 1 -26.00 20.73 7.77
C MET A 1 -26.01 19.96 6.46
N THR A 2 -24.85 19.53 5.98
CA THR A 2 -24.76 18.65 4.79
C THR A 2 -25.18 17.25 5.22
N ALA A 3 -26.10 16.63 4.48
CA ALA A 3 -26.51 15.24 4.72
C ALA A 3 -25.31 14.29 4.59
N SER A 4 -25.34 13.18 5.33
CA SER A 4 -24.29 12.16 5.26
C SER A 4 -24.16 11.58 3.86
N VAL A 5 -22.92 11.39 3.40
CA VAL A 5 -22.65 10.82 2.07
C VAL A 5 -22.42 9.32 2.22
N PRO A 6 -23.32 8.45 1.71
CA PRO A 6 -23.11 7.01 1.76
C PRO A 6 -22.13 6.54 0.67
N TYR A 7 -21.51 5.38 0.90
CA TYR A 7 -20.71 4.72 -0.11
C TYR A 7 -21.53 4.40 -1.37
N HIS A 8 -20.99 4.73 -2.54
CA HIS A 8 -21.64 4.50 -3.82
C HIS A 8 -21.40 3.07 -4.34
N LEU A 9 -22.25 2.12 -3.91
CA LEU A 9 -22.13 0.72 -4.30
C LEU A 9 -22.19 0.54 -5.83
N GLY A 10 -21.26 -0.23 -6.39
CA GLY A 10 -21.18 -0.52 -7.82
C GLY A 10 -20.74 0.65 -8.73
N LYS A 11 -20.33 1.79 -8.15
CA LYS A 11 -19.81 2.94 -8.92
C LYS A 11 -18.29 2.98 -9.05
N PHE A 12 -17.59 2.02 -8.45
CA PHE A 12 -16.14 1.86 -8.52
C PHE A 12 -15.77 0.52 -9.20
N PRO A 13 -14.71 0.47 -10.03
CA PRO A 13 -13.91 1.61 -10.49
C PRO A 13 -14.68 2.51 -11.46
N PRO A 14 -14.34 3.81 -11.54
CA PRO A 14 -14.92 4.70 -12.54
C PRO A 14 -14.68 4.14 -13.95
N GLN A 15 -15.72 4.13 -14.79
CA GLN A 15 -15.63 3.58 -16.15
C GLN A 15 -14.74 4.42 -17.07
N GLN A 16 -14.60 5.71 -16.76
CA GLN A 16 -13.77 6.65 -17.51
C GLN A 16 -12.89 7.41 -16.51
N LEU A 17 -11.59 7.33 -16.71
CA LEU A 17 -10.60 8.14 -16.01
C LEU A 17 -10.12 9.23 -16.95
N ASP A 18 -9.99 10.45 -16.43
CA ASP A 18 -9.35 11.53 -17.18
C ASP A 18 -7.83 11.33 -17.14
N TRP A 19 -7.30 10.71 -18.20
CA TRP A 19 -5.89 10.34 -18.28
C TRP A 19 -4.97 11.52 -18.55
N GLN A 20 -5.46 12.57 -19.21
CA GLN A 20 -4.65 13.71 -19.65
C GLN A 20 -3.90 14.40 -18.49
N PRO A 21 -4.53 14.72 -17.34
CA PRO A 21 -3.82 15.27 -16.18
C PRO A 21 -3.00 14.24 -15.40
N LEU A 22 -3.34 12.94 -15.49
CA LEU A 22 -2.69 11.88 -14.72
C LEU A 22 -1.37 11.42 -15.34
N ILE A 23 -1.28 11.36 -16.67
CA ILE A 23 -0.09 10.84 -17.38
C ILE A 23 1.22 11.55 -16.95
N PRO A 24 1.31 12.89 -16.91
CA PRO A 24 2.53 13.56 -16.48
C PRO A 24 2.93 13.21 -15.04
N ARG A 25 1.94 13.04 -14.15
CA ARG A 25 2.15 12.68 -12.74
C ARG A 25 2.66 11.25 -12.60
N ILE A 26 2.09 10.32 -13.38
CA ILE A 26 2.54 8.92 -13.44
C ILE A 26 3.99 8.86 -13.90
N GLY A 27 4.35 9.60 -14.95
CA GLY A 27 5.73 9.67 -15.44
C GLY A 27 6.72 10.16 -14.38
N GLN A 28 6.38 11.25 -13.67
CA GLN A 28 7.20 11.77 -12.58
C GLN A 28 7.36 10.79 -11.42
N ALA A 29 6.27 10.13 -11.01
CA ALA A 29 6.28 9.12 -9.95
C ALA A 29 7.13 7.90 -10.33
N ASN A 30 6.95 7.36 -11.54
CA ASN A 30 7.74 6.24 -12.03
C ASN A 30 9.24 6.58 -12.12
N ALA A 31 9.58 7.79 -12.59
CA ALA A 31 10.96 8.23 -12.65
C ALA A 31 11.59 8.37 -11.24
N ALA A 32 10.83 8.83 -10.24
CA ALA A 32 11.29 8.89 -8.86
C ALA A 32 11.53 7.49 -8.27
N LEU A 33 10.61 6.55 -8.51
CA LEU A 33 10.76 5.16 -8.09
C LEU A 33 11.95 4.48 -8.77
N ALA A 34 12.14 4.66 -10.07
CA ALA A 34 13.27 4.09 -10.81
C ALA A 34 14.62 4.64 -10.32
N ARG A 35 14.70 5.95 -10.00
CA ARG A 35 15.90 6.53 -9.39
C ARG A 35 16.18 5.93 -8.01
N TYR A 36 15.14 5.75 -7.19
CA TYR A 36 15.27 5.12 -5.88
C TYR A 36 15.78 3.67 -5.99
N ASP A 37 15.18 2.87 -6.87
CA ASP A 37 15.60 1.49 -7.12
C ASP A 37 17.05 1.39 -7.64
N GLY A 38 17.42 2.26 -8.59
CA GLY A 38 18.78 2.35 -9.12
C GLY A 38 19.81 2.79 -8.08
N LEU A 39 19.45 3.64 -7.11
CA LEU A 39 20.33 4.02 -6.01
C LEU A 39 20.55 2.84 -5.06
N LEU A 40 19.51 2.08 -4.74
CA LEU A 40 19.60 0.94 -3.83
C LEU A 40 20.40 -0.22 -4.41
N SER A 41 20.33 -0.47 -5.71
CA SER A 41 21.05 -1.57 -6.37
C SER A 41 22.57 -1.43 -6.30
N ALA A 42 23.08 -0.20 -6.15
CA ALA A 42 24.51 0.08 -5.97
C ALA A 42 25.02 -0.15 -4.53
N ILE A 43 24.12 -0.39 -3.56
CA ILE A 43 24.47 -0.47 -2.14
C ILE A 43 24.66 -1.95 -1.75
N PRO A 44 25.87 -2.36 -1.29
CA PRO A 44 26.17 -3.76 -0.97
C PRO A 44 25.22 -4.38 0.07
N ASN A 45 24.73 -3.56 1.00
CA ASN A 45 23.72 -3.97 1.97
C ASN A 45 22.71 -2.84 2.19
N ALA A 46 21.74 -2.72 1.28
CA ALA A 46 20.68 -1.72 1.36
C ALA A 46 19.86 -1.80 2.67
N ALA A 47 19.79 -2.98 3.31
CA ALA A 47 19.02 -3.17 4.54
C ALA A 47 19.48 -2.26 5.70
N VAL A 48 20.76 -1.89 5.73
CA VAL A 48 21.32 -0.96 6.74
C VAL A 48 20.67 0.42 6.64
N LEU A 49 20.34 0.88 5.43
CA LEU A 49 19.66 2.16 5.21
C LEU A 49 18.13 2.04 5.27
N LEU A 50 17.59 0.91 4.81
CA LEU A 50 16.15 0.71 4.77
C LEU A 50 15.54 0.49 6.16
N SER A 51 16.24 -0.19 7.07
CA SER A 51 15.77 -0.45 8.43
C SER A 51 15.34 0.83 9.20
N PRO A 52 16.19 1.88 9.30
CA PRO A 52 15.80 3.13 9.96
C PRO A 52 14.66 3.85 9.22
N LEU A 53 14.61 3.81 7.89
CA LEU A 53 13.54 4.43 7.10
C LEU A 53 12.20 3.74 7.31
N THR A 54 12.18 2.41 7.39
CA THR A 54 10.98 1.63 7.72
C THR A 54 10.48 1.97 9.13
N THR A 55 11.40 2.18 10.07
CA THR A 55 11.04 2.61 11.44
C THR A 55 10.46 4.02 11.43
N GLN A 56 11.09 4.93 10.69
CA GLN A 56 10.60 6.30 10.54
C GLN A 56 9.20 6.32 9.92
N GLU A 57 8.95 5.52 8.89
CA GLU A 57 7.60 5.43 8.32
C GLU A 57 6.60 4.89 9.35
N ALA A 58 6.92 3.79 10.05
CA ALA A 58 6.01 3.25 11.05
C ALA A 58 5.64 4.29 12.13
N VAL A 59 6.61 5.10 12.59
CA VAL A 59 6.36 6.21 13.52
C VAL A 59 5.46 7.28 12.88
N LEU A 60 5.74 7.71 11.64
CA LEU A 60 4.95 8.74 10.97
C LEU A 60 3.52 8.28 10.70
N SER A 61 3.34 7.03 10.26
CA SER A 61 2.04 6.40 10.03
C SER A 61 1.23 6.33 11.33
N SER A 62 1.80 5.78 12.40
CA SER A 62 1.13 5.66 13.69
C SER A 62 0.84 7.02 14.34
N LYS A 63 1.63 8.07 14.03
CA LYS A 63 1.39 9.42 14.55
C LYS A 63 0.09 10.03 14.01
N ILE A 64 -0.32 9.66 12.80
CA ILE A 64 -1.61 10.08 12.22
C ILE A 64 -2.78 9.51 13.04
N GLU A 65 -2.62 8.28 13.54
CA GLU A 65 -3.61 7.59 14.39
C GLU A 65 -3.58 8.04 15.86
N GLY A 66 -2.65 8.94 16.22
CA GLY A 66 -2.58 9.57 17.54
C GLY A 66 -1.57 8.94 18.50
N THR A 67 -0.59 8.18 18.01
CA THR A 67 0.58 7.80 18.83
C THR A 67 1.50 8.98 19.09
N HIS A 68 2.17 8.97 20.24
CA HIS A 68 3.06 10.04 20.70
C HIS A 68 4.45 9.49 21.04
N VAL A 69 5.11 8.94 20.02
CA VAL A 69 6.46 8.36 20.13
C VAL A 69 7.39 8.88 19.04
N THR A 70 8.68 8.91 19.34
CA THR A 70 9.74 9.27 18.40
C THR A 70 10.48 8.03 17.89
N MET A 71 11.19 8.17 16.76
CA MET A 71 12.03 7.10 16.25
C MET A 71 13.14 6.68 17.24
N GLY A 72 13.75 7.64 17.95
CA GLY A 72 14.78 7.35 18.94
C GLY A 72 14.25 6.50 20.09
N GLU A 73 13.07 6.83 20.59
CA GLU A 73 12.37 6.09 21.65
C GLU A 73 12.03 4.66 21.26
N VAL A 74 11.58 4.46 20.00
CA VAL A 74 11.32 3.12 19.46
C VAL A 74 12.60 2.30 19.36
N LEU A 75 13.68 2.91 18.83
CA LEU A 75 14.98 2.23 18.70
C LEU A 75 15.62 1.91 20.04
N GLU A 76 15.46 2.78 21.04
CA GLU A 76 15.98 2.56 22.39
C GLU A 76 15.32 1.35 23.07
N LEU A 77 13.99 1.22 22.95
CA LEU A 77 13.28 0.04 23.44
C LEU A 77 13.64 -1.23 22.66
N GLU A 78 13.77 -1.17 21.33
CA GLU A 78 14.23 -2.32 20.54
C GLU A 78 15.63 -2.80 20.93
N ALA A 79 16.50 -1.89 21.33
CA ALA A 79 17.84 -2.20 21.83
C ALA A 79 17.84 -2.84 23.23
N GLY A 80 16.67 -3.08 23.83
CA GLY A 80 16.53 -3.59 25.19
C GLY A 80 16.78 -2.53 26.27
N GLY A 81 16.78 -1.25 25.89
CA GLY A 81 16.79 -0.16 26.86
C GLY A 81 15.50 -0.13 27.67
N GLU A 82 15.59 0.26 28.94
CA GLU A 82 14.42 0.54 29.78
C GLU A 82 14.52 1.98 30.29
N PRO A 83 14.08 2.97 29.49
CA PRO A 83 14.23 4.36 29.90
C PRO A 83 13.31 4.61 31.09
N ALA A 84 13.87 5.19 32.15
CA ALA A 84 13.16 5.39 33.42
C ALA A 84 11.87 6.23 33.26
N ASP A 85 11.80 7.07 32.23
CA ASP A 85 10.69 7.98 31.96
C ASP A 85 9.58 7.39 31.05
N PHE A 86 9.67 6.12 30.67
CA PHE A 86 8.63 5.49 29.83
C PHE A 86 7.41 5.09 30.64
N THR A 87 6.35 5.89 30.50
CA THR A 87 5.02 5.57 30.99
C THR A 87 4.41 4.39 30.22
N GLN A 88 3.45 3.68 30.83
CA GLN A 88 2.74 2.58 30.16
C GLN A 88 2.10 2.99 28.82
N PRO A 89 1.38 4.13 28.72
CA PRO A 89 0.81 4.56 27.43
C PRO A 89 1.84 4.74 26.32
N LYS A 90 3.07 5.15 26.68
CA LYS A 90 4.15 5.32 25.71
C LYS A 90 4.73 3.99 25.25
N ARG A 91 4.76 2.99 26.13
CA ARG A 91 5.11 1.60 25.78
C ARG A 91 4.07 1.01 24.84
N ASP A 92 2.79 1.25 25.09
CA ASP A 92 1.69 0.81 24.22
C ASP A 92 1.81 1.45 22.82
N ASP A 93 2.10 2.76 22.74
CA ASP A 93 2.34 3.45 21.48
C ASP A 93 3.58 2.91 20.72
N VAL A 94 4.65 2.54 21.44
CA VAL A 94 5.80 1.87 20.82
C VAL A 94 5.39 0.49 20.28
N GLU A 95 4.63 -0.29 21.04
CA GLU A 95 4.16 -1.59 20.59
C GLU A 95 3.33 -1.50 19.30
N GLU A 96 2.51 -0.45 19.13
CA GLU A 96 1.81 -0.17 17.88
C GLU A 96 2.77 0.05 16.69
N VAL A 97 3.86 0.81 16.89
CA VAL A 97 4.90 1.01 15.87
C VAL A 97 5.62 -0.30 15.54
N LEU A 98 5.92 -1.13 16.55
CA LEU A 98 6.57 -2.43 16.35
C LEU A 98 5.67 -3.41 15.59
N ASN A 99 4.38 -3.45 15.92
CA ASN A 99 3.39 -4.24 15.21
C ASN A 99 3.23 -3.79 13.74
N TYR A 100 3.27 -2.48 13.48
CA TYR A 100 3.29 -1.94 12.12
C TYR A 100 4.47 -2.49 11.32
N ARG A 101 5.68 -2.39 11.87
CA ARG A 101 6.90 -2.90 11.21
C ARG A 101 6.83 -4.40 10.97
N MET A 102 6.34 -5.15 11.96
CA MET A 102 6.16 -6.60 11.85
C MET A 102 5.18 -6.94 10.72
N ALA A 103 4.03 -6.27 10.67
CA ALA A 103 3.03 -6.48 9.63
C ALA A 103 3.56 -6.12 8.23
N LEU A 104 4.28 -5.00 8.10
CA LEU A 104 4.87 -4.58 6.83
C LEU A 104 5.91 -5.59 6.32
N ASN A 105 6.84 -6.01 7.18
CA ASN A 105 7.86 -7.00 6.84
C ASN A 105 7.25 -8.36 6.50
N PHE A 106 6.24 -8.79 7.28
CA PHE A 106 5.48 -10.01 7.02
C PHE A 106 4.82 -9.96 5.63
N CYS A 107 4.14 -8.86 5.29
CA CYS A 107 3.53 -8.68 3.97
C CYS A 107 4.57 -8.67 2.85
N ALA A 108 5.69 -7.95 3.02
CA ALA A 108 6.74 -7.88 2.02
C ALA A 108 7.33 -9.26 1.70
N GLN A 109 7.60 -10.07 2.74
CA GLN A 109 8.08 -11.44 2.58
C GLN A 109 7.03 -12.35 1.94
N ALA A 110 5.79 -12.32 2.44
CA ALA A 110 4.71 -13.14 1.90
C ALA A 110 4.43 -12.85 0.42
N LEU A 111 4.58 -11.60 -0.02
CA LEU A 111 4.37 -11.21 -1.42
C LEU A 111 5.43 -11.75 -2.39
N THR A 112 6.56 -12.26 -1.88
CA THR A 112 7.55 -12.96 -2.71
C THR A 112 7.10 -14.37 -3.09
N GLU A 113 6.23 -14.98 -2.29
CA GLU A 113 5.79 -16.37 -2.44
C GLU A 113 4.34 -16.51 -2.94
N ARG A 114 3.48 -15.54 -2.61
CA ARG A 114 2.04 -15.57 -2.94
C ARG A 114 1.49 -14.18 -3.24
N PRO A 115 0.47 -14.06 -4.11
CA PRO A 115 -0.12 -12.77 -4.45
C PRO A 115 -0.85 -12.14 -3.25
N LEU A 116 -1.06 -10.82 -3.33
CA LEU A 116 -1.94 -10.11 -2.41
C LEU A 116 -3.33 -10.78 -2.39
N SER A 117 -3.81 -11.07 -1.18
CA SER A 117 -5.08 -11.75 -0.98
C SER A 117 -5.77 -11.23 0.28
N GLN A 118 -7.07 -11.48 0.38
CA GLN A 118 -7.84 -11.21 1.59
C GLN A 118 -7.33 -11.97 2.81
N HIS A 119 -6.71 -13.13 2.59
CA HIS A 119 -6.08 -13.86 3.67
C HIS A 119 -4.86 -13.09 4.19
N LEU A 120 -3.97 -12.66 3.29
CA LEU A 120 -2.80 -11.86 3.65
C LEU A 120 -3.18 -10.54 4.35
N LEU A 121 -4.22 -9.85 3.86
CA LEU A 121 -4.72 -8.62 4.49
C LEU A 121 -5.20 -8.86 5.92
N ARG A 122 -5.89 -9.97 6.17
CA ARG A 122 -6.38 -10.34 7.50
C ARG A 122 -5.24 -10.76 8.43
N GLU A 123 -4.24 -11.47 7.92
CA GLU A 123 -3.04 -11.79 8.71
C GLU A 123 -2.28 -10.52 9.10
N ALA A 124 -2.10 -9.58 8.18
CA ALA A 124 -1.49 -8.28 8.45
C ALA A 124 -2.29 -7.49 9.51
N HIS A 125 -3.62 -7.44 9.37
CA HIS A 125 -4.49 -6.81 10.36
C HIS A 125 -4.40 -7.49 11.74
N ALA A 126 -4.28 -8.82 11.80
CA ALA A 126 -4.10 -9.52 13.07
C ALA A 126 -2.78 -9.14 13.76
N LEU A 127 -1.70 -9.00 12.99
CA LEU A 127 -0.41 -8.54 13.51
C LEU A 127 -0.46 -7.10 14.00
N LEU A 128 -1.10 -6.20 13.25
CA LEU A 128 -1.24 -4.78 13.61
C LEU A 128 -1.92 -4.59 14.97
N MET A 129 -2.94 -5.40 15.26
CA MET A 129 -3.80 -5.21 16.43
C MET A 129 -3.35 -6.01 17.68
N ARG A 130 -2.20 -6.69 17.64
CA ARG A 130 -1.78 -7.59 18.71
C ARG A 130 -1.29 -6.82 19.95
N GLY A 131 -1.90 -7.01 21.11
CA GLY A 131 -1.42 -6.39 22.37
C GLY A 131 -1.70 -4.89 22.50
N VAL A 132 -2.33 -4.28 21.50
CA VAL A 132 -2.48 -2.82 21.39
C VAL A 132 -3.95 -2.40 21.35
N ARG A 133 -4.19 -1.09 21.24
CA ARG A 133 -5.55 -0.54 21.18
C ARG A 133 -6.33 -1.19 20.04
N GLY A 134 -7.47 -1.78 20.41
CA GLY A 134 -8.35 -2.48 19.49
C GLY A 134 -8.05 -3.96 19.28
N GLN A 135 -7.15 -4.56 20.07
CA GLN A 135 -6.98 -6.02 20.13
C GLN A 135 -8.30 -6.79 20.34
N ASP A 136 -9.29 -6.18 21.00
CA ASP A 136 -10.61 -6.77 21.23
C ASP A 136 -11.61 -6.52 20.08
N LYS A 137 -11.19 -5.82 19.01
CA LYS A 137 -12.02 -5.46 17.85
C LYS A 137 -11.91 -6.45 16.69
N ARG A 138 -11.83 -7.75 17.02
CA ARG A 138 -11.74 -8.87 16.06
C ARG A 138 -10.54 -8.75 15.10
N PRO A 139 -9.29 -8.81 15.61
CA PRO A 139 -8.09 -8.87 14.78
C PRO A 139 -8.20 -9.94 13.68
N GLY A 140 -7.74 -9.60 12.47
CA GLY A 140 -7.81 -10.48 11.31
C GLY A 140 -9.21 -10.84 10.80
N SER A 141 -10.25 -10.13 11.23
CA SER A 141 -11.61 -10.29 10.70
C SER A 141 -12.13 -8.99 10.10
N TYR A 142 -13.04 -9.12 9.13
CA TYR A 142 -13.80 -7.97 8.67
C TYR A 142 -14.81 -7.53 9.73
N ARG A 143 -15.10 -6.23 9.76
CA ARG A 143 -16.13 -5.69 10.65
C ARG A 143 -17.51 -6.24 10.28
N VAL A 144 -18.32 -6.45 11.31
CA VAL A 144 -19.75 -6.79 11.16
C VAL A 144 -20.65 -5.60 11.45
N ASP A 145 -20.11 -4.59 12.14
CA ASP A 145 -20.83 -3.38 12.51
C ASP A 145 -20.55 -2.28 11.48
N GLN A 146 -21.52 -1.39 11.27
CA GLN A 146 -21.35 -0.22 10.42
C GLN A 146 -20.43 0.79 11.11
N ASN A 147 -19.36 1.21 10.43
CA ASN A 147 -18.55 2.35 10.84
C ASN A 147 -19.00 3.63 10.11
N TRP A 148 -18.57 4.79 10.59
CA TRP A 148 -18.80 6.07 9.91
C TRP A 148 -17.66 7.04 10.22
N ILE A 149 -17.50 8.04 9.36
CA ILE A 149 -16.48 9.08 9.46
C ILE A 149 -17.18 10.40 9.75
N GLY A 150 -16.81 11.06 10.85
CA GLY A 150 -17.38 12.34 11.26
C GLY A 150 -16.74 12.85 12.55
N PRO A 151 -17.26 13.94 13.12
CA PRO A 151 -16.83 14.45 14.42
C PRO A 151 -16.84 13.35 15.49
N LYS A 152 -15.92 13.44 16.46
CA LYS A 152 -15.80 12.45 17.52
C LYS A 152 -17.12 12.31 18.29
N GLY A 153 -17.67 11.09 18.33
CA GLY A 153 -18.92 10.78 19.03
C GLY A 153 -20.20 11.13 18.29
N CYS A 154 -20.13 11.58 17.03
CA CYS A 154 -21.33 11.85 16.22
C CYS A 154 -22.14 10.58 15.93
N SER A 155 -23.44 10.75 15.70
CA SER A 155 -24.29 9.67 15.20
C SER A 155 -24.05 9.39 13.71
N VAL A 156 -24.62 8.31 13.18
CA VAL A 156 -24.48 7.97 11.74
C VAL A 156 -25.19 8.99 10.85
N GLU A 157 -26.26 9.63 11.34
CA GLU A 157 -27.00 10.69 10.66
C GLU A 157 -26.18 11.98 10.54
N GLU A 158 -25.30 12.23 11.50
CA GLU A 158 -24.41 13.38 11.57
C GLU A 158 -23.05 13.13 10.88
N ALA A 159 -22.83 11.91 10.39
CA ALA A 159 -21.57 11.52 9.77
C ALA A 159 -21.32 12.29 8.46
N SER A 160 -20.05 12.62 8.21
CA SER A 160 -19.62 13.17 6.92
C SER A 160 -19.61 12.13 5.81
N PHE A 161 -19.30 10.87 6.16
CA PHE A 161 -19.24 9.76 5.21
C PHE A 161 -19.57 8.43 5.90
N ILE A 162 -20.35 7.59 5.20
CA ILE A 162 -20.70 6.24 5.65
C ILE A 162 -20.07 5.23 4.67
N PRO A 163 -18.99 4.52 5.08
CA PRO A 163 -18.33 3.51 4.24
C PRO A 163 -19.24 2.34 3.86
N ILE A 164 -18.79 1.52 2.91
CA ILE A 164 -19.49 0.32 2.39
C ILE A 164 -20.10 -0.54 3.50
N ALA A 165 -21.33 -1.02 3.36
CA ALA A 165 -21.97 -1.83 4.41
C ALA A 165 -21.21 -3.15 4.67
N PRO A 166 -21.19 -3.69 5.92
CA PRO A 166 -20.46 -4.92 6.28
C PRO A 166 -20.71 -6.10 5.34
N GLU A 167 -21.95 -6.30 4.93
CA GLU A 167 -22.41 -7.36 4.02
C GLU A 167 -21.81 -7.28 2.62
N HIS A 168 -21.31 -6.11 2.23
CA HIS A 168 -20.69 -5.87 0.92
C HIS A 168 -19.16 -5.75 1.00
N LEU A 169 -18.59 -5.65 2.20
CA LEU A 169 -17.16 -5.38 2.39
C LEU A 169 -16.27 -6.48 1.78
N GLN A 170 -16.58 -7.74 2.08
CA GLN A 170 -15.78 -8.86 1.58
C GLN A 170 -15.82 -8.96 0.06
N ALA A 171 -17.01 -8.82 -0.54
CA ALA A 171 -17.16 -8.80 -2.00
C ALA A 171 -16.38 -7.63 -2.63
N GLY A 172 -16.50 -6.42 -2.05
CA GLY A 172 -15.81 -5.23 -2.54
C GLY A 172 -14.27 -5.33 -2.54
N ILE A 173 -13.69 -6.06 -1.59
CA ILE A 173 -12.23 -6.33 -1.56
C ILE A 173 -11.85 -7.43 -2.57
N THR A 174 -12.73 -8.41 -2.79
CA THR A 174 -12.52 -9.49 -3.78
C THR A 174 -12.51 -8.94 -5.21
N ASP A 175 -13.38 -7.98 -5.49
CA ASP A 175 -13.55 -7.35 -6.80
C ASP A 175 -12.57 -6.21 -7.06
N ALA A 176 -11.54 -6.03 -6.22
CA ALA A 176 -10.45 -5.11 -6.51
C ALA A 176 -9.89 -5.42 -7.91
N PRO A 177 -9.95 -4.47 -8.86
CA PRO A 177 -9.87 -4.81 -10.27
C PRO A 177 -8.48 -5.35 -10.61
N GLN A 178 -8.40 -6.66 -10.88
CA GLN A 178 -7.41 -7.13 -11.84
C GLN A 178 -7.66 -6.35 -13.14
N ILE A 179 -6.61 -5.76 -13.73
CA ILE A 179 -6.75 -4.97 -14.96
C ILE A 179 -7.52 -5.84 -15.98
N PRO A 180 -8.75 -5.46 -16.36
CA PRO A 180 -9.53 -6.29 -17.28
C PRO A 180 -8.75 -6.51 -18.58
N LYS A 181 -8.77 -7.73 -19.11
CA LYS A 181 -8.03 -8.08 -20.35
C LYS A 181 -8.22 -7.05 -21.49
N PRO A 182 -9.42 -6.48 -21.74
CA PRO A 182 -9.60 -5.43 -22.73
C PRO A 182 -8.83 -4.14 -22.39
N THR A 183 -8.83 -3.73 -21.12
CA THR A 183 -8.09 -2.57 -20.61
C THR A 183 -6.58 -2.80 -20.72
N ALA A 184 -6.09 -3.97 -20.32
CA ALA A 184 -4.68 -4.34 -20.48
C ALA A 184 -4.24 -4.28 -21.94
N LYS A 185 -5.04 -4.85 -22.86
CA LYS A 185 -4.78 -4.78 -24.32
C LYS A 185 -4.73 -3.34 -24.83
N ARG A 186 -5.66 -2.48 -24.39
CA ARG A 186 -5.71 -1.08 -24.81
C ARG A 186 -4.52 -0.28 -24.26
N ILE A 187 -4.14 -0.49 -23.01
CA ILE A 187 -2.96 0.12 -22.40
C ILE A 187 -1.70 -0.33 -23.15
N LEU A 188 -1.55 -1.63 -23.41
CA LEU A 188 -0.42 -2.17 -24.17
C LEU A 188 -0.33 -1.57 -25.58
N ALA A 189 -1.47 -1.41 -26.27
CA ALA A 189 -1.51 -0.76 -27.58
C ALA A 189 -1.07 0.70 -27.50
N LEU A 190 -1.62 1.49 -26.56
CA LEU A 190 -1.24 2.89 -26.37
C LEU A 190 0.24 3.06 -26.03
N LEU A 191 0.78 2.20 -25.16
CA LEU A 191 2.19 2.24 -24.77
C LEU A 191 3.12 1.85 -25.93
N ARG A 192 2.73 0.90 -26.78
CA ARG A 192 3.46 0.57 -28.00
C ARG A 192 3.40 1.72 -29.01
N ASP A 193 2.20 2.25 -29.28
CA ASP A 193 1.97 3.27 -30.31
C ASP A 193 2.60 4.62 -29.92
N SER A 194 2.76 4.90 -28.62
CA SER A 194 3.49 6.07 -28.09
C SER A 194 5.01 5.86 -27.98
N GLY A 195 5.53 4.69 -28.34
CA GLY A 195 6.96 4.37 -28.32
C GLY A 195 7.54 4.04 -26.94
N VAL A 196 6.70 3.90 -25.90
CA VAL A 196 7.11 3.52 -24.54
C VAL A 196 7.46 2.02 -24.46
N LEU A 197 6.71 1.19 -25.19
CA LEU A 197 7.02 -0.22 -25.39
C LEU A 197 7.60 -0.45 -26.79
N VAL A 198 8.72 -1.18 -26.84
CA VAL A 198 9.29 -1.71 -28.07
C VAL A 198 8.89 -3.18 -28.21
N THR A 199 8.40 -3.57 -29.37
CA THR A 199 8.16 -4.99 -29.66
C THR A 199 9.47 -5.66 -30.04
N LEU A 200 9.96 -6.56 -29.18
CA LEU A 200 11.13 -7.39 -29.46
C LEU A 200 10.78 -8.57 -30.37
N ARG A 201 9.57 -9.10 -30.21
CA ARG A 201 9.05 -10.19 -31.02
C ARG A 201 7.56 -10.04 -31.21
N GLU A 202 7.11 -10.01 -32.46
CA GLU A 202 5.69 -10.03 -32.76
C GLU A 202 5.05 -11.36 -32.34
N GLY A 203 3.81 -11.29 -31.86
CA GLY A 203 3.04 -12.49 -31.56
C GLY A 203 2.64 -13.21 -32.85
N LYS A 204 2.71 -14.55 -32.85
CA LYS A 204 2.26 -15.36 -34.00
C LYS A 204 1.49 -16.58 -33.53
N GLY A 205 0.20 -16.61 -33.83
CA GLY A 205 -0.71 -17.68 -33.41
C GLY A 205 -0.73 -17.83 -31.88
N ARG A 206 -0.30 -18.99 -31.38
CA ARG A 206 -0.20 -19.28 -29.93
C ARG A 206 1.05 -18.73 -29.25
N LEU A 207 2.02 -18.19 -30.01
CA LEU A 207 3.24 -17.62 -29.44
C LEU A 207 2.96 -16.17 -29.01
N PRO A 208 3.18 -15.83 -27.72
CA PRO A 208 2.99 -14.48 -27.25
C PRO A 208 4.04 -13.54 -27.86
N GLY A 209 3.60 -12.32 -28.16
CA GLY A 209 4.49 -11.21 -28.48
C GLY A 209 5.32 -10.85 -27.25
N ILE A 210 6.57 -10.46 -27.46
CA ILE A 210 7.47 -10.00 -26.42
C ILE A 210 7.64 -8.51 -26.60
N HIS A 211 7.25 -7.74 -25.60
CA HIS A 211 7.45 -6.30 -25.54
C HIS A 211 8.43 -5.99 -24.42
N ALA A 212 9.26 -4.98 -24.63
CA ALA A 212 10.19 -4.46 -23.64
C ALA A 212 10.00 -2.96 -23.48
N PHE A 213 10.14 -2.49 -22.25
CA PHE A 213 10.31 -1.08 -21.98
C PHE A 213 11.76 -0.71 -22.29
N ARG A 214 12.02 -0.09 -23.44
CA ARG A 214 13.37 0.25 -23.91
C ARG A 214 14.17 0.99 -22.84
N GLU A 215 13.60 2.07 -22.30
CA GLU A 215 14.29 2.89 -21.31
C GLU A 215 14.59 2.13 -20.02
N LEU A 216 13.66 1.27 -19.55
CA LEU A 216 13.90 0.44 -18.38
C LEU A 216 14.97 -0.63 -18.64
N LEU A 217 15.00 -1.21 -19.84
CA LEU A 217 16.02 -2.19 -20.20
C LEU A 217 17.41 -1.54 -20.31
N ASN A 218 17.49 -0.35 -20.91
CA ASN A 218 18.72 0.42 -21.01
C ASN A 218 19.27 0.81 -19.61
N VAL A 219 18.38 1.12 -18.68
CA VAL A 219 18.73 1.37 -17.27
C VAL A 219 19.23 0.10 -16.58
N ALA A 220 18.54 -1.03 -16.73
CA ALA A 220 18.93 -2.29 -16.11
C ALA A 220 20.29 -2.81 -16.60
N GLU A 221 20.61 -2.57 -17.86
CA GLU A 221 21.83 -3.05 -18.51
C GLU A 221 22.99 -2.05 -18.45
N GLY A 222 22.76 -0.84 -17.92
CA GLY A 222 23.76 0.22 -17.79
C GLY A 222 24.33 0.73 -19.12
N ARG A 223 23.71 0.39 -20.25
CA ARG A 223 24.11 0.79 -21.60
C ARG A 223 22.89 0.77 -22.53
N THR A 224 22.97 1.44 -23.66
CA THR A 224 21.92 1.37 -24.69
C THR A 224 21.94 0.00 -25.35
N VAL A 225 20.89 -0.79 -25.15
CA VAL A 225 20.77 -2.17 -25.67
C VAL A 225 19.66 -2.32 -26.71
N LEU A 226 18.72 -1.35 -26.76
CA LEU A 226 17.57 -1.34 -27.67
C LEU A 226 17.27 0.03 -28.25
#